data_AF-A0A8K0XQI6-F1
#
_entry.id   AF-A0A8K0XQI6-F1
#
_cell.length_a   1.000
_cell.length_b   1.000
_cell.length_c   1.000
_cell.angle_alpha   90.00
_cell.angle_beta   90.00
_cell.angle_gamma   90.00
#
_symmetry.space_group_name_H-M   'P 1'
#
loop_
_entity.id
_entity.type
_entity.pdbx_description
1 polymer ?
#
loop_
_entity_poly.entity_id
_entity_poly.type
_entity_poly.pdbx_seq_one_letter_code
_entity_poly.pdbx_strand_id
1 'polypeptide(L)'
;MPGANAHVANGHLVSVDLPTTKSPLRTKWVARISILLLFLTFCSILDAVKHRWYVFDPKSIHELAQAAIAHSPTPDDTAFMTQYILKNLTSTYPSTQIALNSDSSEWLFNNAGGAMGAMYIIHASITEYLIIFGTPLGTEGHSGIHAADDYFNILVGEQWAFDPPNLKMERYPAGSVHHLRRGQVKQYKMHEGCFALEYARGWIPLMVPFGLADAVTSTLDYKTFYYTVVVTGREILRNLLILKI
;
A
#
# COMPACT_ATOMS: atom_id res chain seq x y z
N MET A 1 5.09 -62.60 -74.62
CA MET A 1 4.73 -61.70 -75.74
C MET A 1 3.28 -61.96 -76.08
N PRO A 2 2.39 -60.98 -76.35
CA PRO A 2 2.49 -59.53 -76.59
C PRO A 2 2.09 -58.74 -75.30
N GLY A 3 2.16 -57.42 -75.10
CA GLY A 3 2.01 -56.25 -75.96
C GLY A 3 1.03 -55.33 -75.20
N ALA A 4 1.52 -54.31 -74.51
CA ALA A 4 0.67 -53.31 -73.85
C ALA A 4 1.25 -51.92 -74.10
N ASN A 5 0.41 -51.12 -74.76
CA ASN A 5 0.73 -49.90 -75.46
C ASN A 5 1.17 -48.77 -74.53
N ALA A 6 2.12 -47.97 -75.03
CA ALA A 6 2.34 -46.63 -74.56
C ALA A 6 1.12 -45.77 -74.90
N HIS A 7 0.56 -45.08 -73.90
CA HIS A 7 -0.22 -43.87 -74.11
C HIS A 7 0.30 -42.79 -73.16
N VAL A 8 0.94 -41.79 -73.76
CA VAL A 8 1.23 -40.49 -73.16
C VAL A 8 -0.10 -39.72 -73.10
N ALA A 9 -0.47 -39.23 -71.92
CA ALA A 9 -1.52 -38.22 -71.80
C ALA A 9 -1.23 -37.28 -70.60
N ASN A 10 -0.79 -36.09 -70.96
CA ASN A 10 -1.04 -34.80 -70.33
C ASN A 10 -0.54 -34.58 -68.89
N GLY A 11 0.56 -33.82 -68.82
CA GLY A 11 0.93 -33.08 -67.63
C GLY A 11 -0.13 -32.07 -67.23
N HIS A 12 -0.74 -32.29 -66.08
CA HIS A 12 -1.25 -31.23 -65.24
C HIS A 12 -0.66 -31.41 -63.85
N LEU A 13 0.37 -30.63 -63.56
CA LEU A 13 0.77 -30.34 -62.19
C LEU A 13 -0.40 -29.58 -61.55
N VAL A 14 -1.26 -30.29 -60.83
CA VAL A 14 -2.20 -29.67 -59.90
C VAL A 14 -1.36 -29.21 -58.71
N SER A 15 -1.01 -27.92 -58.68
CA SER A 15 -0.50 -27.27 -57.48
C SER A 15 -1.62 -27.29 -56.44
N VAL A 16 -1.54 -28.21 -55.48
CA VAL A 16 -2.36 -28.17 -54.28
C VAL A 16 -1.83 -27.01 -53.44
N ASP A 17 -2.41 -25.83 -53.60
CA ASP A 17 -2.20 -24.72 -52.68
C ASP A 17 -2.78 -25.13 -51.32
N LEU A 18 -1.91 -25.58 -50.43
CA LEU A 18 -2.24 -25.73 -49.02
C LEU A 18 -2.61 -24.35 -48.48
N PRO A 19 -3.82 -24.14 -47.95
CA PRO A 19 -4.15 -22.86 -47.34
C PRO A 19 -3.26 -22.70 -46.10
N THR A 20 -2.21 -21.88 -46.21
CA THR A 20 -1.42 -21.44 -45.06
C THR A 20 -2.26 -20.48 -44.23
N THR A 21 -3.24 -21.04 -43.52
CA THR A 21 -3.95 -20.35 -42.45
C THR A 21 -2.99 -20.25 -41.27
N LYS A 22 -2.07 -19.26 -41.31
CA LYS A 22 -1.31 -18.88 -40.12
C LYS A 22 -2.33 -18.55 -39.04
N SER A 23 -2.31 -19.35 -37.97
CA SER A 23 -3.47 -19.47 -37.08
C SER A 23 -3.80 -18.13 -36.40
N PRO A 24 -5.09 -17.73 -36.36
CA PRO A 24 -5.53 -16.51 -35.65
C PRO A 24 -5.23 -16.57 -34.14
N LEU A 25 -4.96 -17.77 -33.62
CA LEU A 25 -4.57 -18.01 -32.23
C LEU A 25 -3.17 -17.45 -31.92
N ARG A 26 -2.20 -17.61 -32.81
CA ARG A 26 -0.81 -17.12 -32.59
C ARG A 26 -0.76 -15.59 -32.55
N THR A 27 -1.50 -14.93 -33.43
CA THR A 27 -1.61 -13.46 -33.45
C THR A 27 -2.30 -12.93 -32.19
N LYS A 28 -3.34 -13.61 -31.69
CA LYS A 28 -4.03 -13.23 -30.43
C LYS A 28 -3.11 -13.34 -29.21
N TRP A 29 -2.32 -14.40 -29.09
CA TRP A 29 -1.38 -14.57 -27.98
C TRP A 29 -0.24 -13.55 -28.05
N VAL A 30 0.29 -13.26 -29.23
CA VAL A 30 1.27 -12.18 -29.42
C VAL A 30 0.69 -10.85 -28.95
N ALA A 31 -0.53 -10.49 -29.38
CA ALA A 31 -1.18 -9.24 -28.95
C ALA A 31 -1.36 -9.16 -27.42
N ARG A 32 -1.82 -10.25 -26.78
CA ARG A 32 -1.98 -10.31 -25.31
C ARG A 32 -0.65 -10.15 -24.58
N ILE A 33 0.40 -10.83 -25.03
CA ILE A 33 1.75 -10.72 -24.45
C ILE A 33 2.27 -9.30 -24.64
N SER A 34 2.09 -8.70 -25.82
CA SER A 34 2.49 -7.31 -26.08
C SER A 34 1.77 -6.34 -25.15
N ILE A 35 0.45 -6.47 -24.97
CA ILE A 35 -0.33 -5.64 -24.04
C ILE A 35 0.18 -5.80 -22.61
N LEU A 36 0.42 -7.04 -22.17
CA LEU A 36 0.97 -7.31 -20.84
C LEU A 36 2.34 -6.68 -20.65
N LEU A 37 3.24 -6.81 -21.62
CA LEU A 37 4.59 -6.22 -21.55
C LEU A 37 4.52 -4.69 -21.52
N LEU A 38 3.64 -4.08 -22.32
CA LEU A 38 3.41 -2.63 -22.29
C LEU A 38 2.87 -2.18 -20.93
N PHE A 39 1.92 -2.90 -20.36
CA PHE A 39 1.38 -2.62 -19.04
C PHE A 39 2.45 -2.74 -17.95
N LEU A 40 3.23 -3.82 -17.93
CA LEU A 40 4.32 -4.02 -16.97
C LEU A 40 5.40 -2.94 -17.10
N THR A 41 5.74 -2.56 -18.34
CA THR A 41 6.69 -1.46 -18.60
C THR A 41 6.15 -0.14 -18.07
N PHE A 42 4.88 0.16 -18.33
CA PHE A 42 4.21 1.34 -17.82
C PHE A 42 4.19 1.39 -16.29
N CYS A 43 3.81 0.29 -15.62
CA CYS A 43 3.86 0.18 -14.15
C CYS A 43 5.28 0.37 -13.61
N SER A 44 6.29 -0.20 -14.28
CA SER A 44 7.70 -0.03 -13.90
C SER A 44 8.15 1.44 -14.01
N ILE A 45 7.75 2.14 -15.08
CA ILE A 45 8.03 3.57 -15.25
C ILE A 45 7.36 4.39 -14.13
N LEU A 46 6.08 4.15 -13.85
CA LEU A 46 5.37 4.82 -12.77
C LEU A 46 6.04 4.57 -11.41
N ASP A 47 6.43 3.32 -11.14
CA ASP A 47 7.11 2.94 -9.90
C ASP A 47 8.47 3.64 -9.75
N ALA A 48 9.18 3.87 -10.86
CA ALA A 48 10.46 4.59 -10.85
C ALA A 48 10.30 6.09 -10.57
N VAL A 49 9.21 6.72 -11.00
CA VAL A 49 8.99 8.18 -10.85
C VAL A 49 8.11 8.56 -9.67
N LYS A 50 7.51 7.59 -8.97
CA LYS A 50 6.51 7.87 -7.91
C LYS A 50 6.99 8.80 -6.80
N HIS A 51 8.30 8.81 -6.52
CA HIS A 51 8.91 9.68 -5.53
C HIS A 51 8.68 11.18 -5.80
N ARG A 52 8.39 11.56 -7.05
CA ARG A 52 8.04 12.94 -7.43
C ARG A 52 6.70 13.41 -6.89
N TRP A 53 5.84 12.48 -6.49
CA TRP A 53 4.53 12.78 -5.93
C TRP A 53 4.55 12.81 -4.41
N TYR A 54 5.69 12.48 -3.78
CA TYR A 54 5.81 12.54 -2.34
C TYR A 54 5.88 13.99 -1.88
N VAL A 55 5.07 14.33 -0.87
CA VAL A 55 5.10 15.63 -0.22
C VAL A 55 5.79 15.53 1.14
N PHE A 56 5.59 14.44 1.87
CA PHE A 56 6.19 14.28 3.17
C PHE A 56 7.62 13.76 3.05
N ASP A 57 8.48 14.25 3.94
CA ASP A 57 9.82 13.73 4.15
C ASP A 57 9.84 12.92 5.45
N PRO A 58 10.33 11.65 5.44
CA PRO A 58 10.31 10.80 6.63
C PRO A 58 11.02 11.42 7.84
N LYS A 59 12.11 12.16 7.62
CA LYS A 59 12.84 12.81 8.71
C LYS A 59 12.02 13.93 9.31
N SER A 60 11.40 14.76 8.49
CA SER A 60 10.50 15.83 8.95
C SER A 60 9.29 15.28 9.72
N ILE A 61 8.71 14.17 9.28
CA ILE A 61 7.62 13.49 10.01
C ILE A 61 8.10 12.94 11.35
N HIS A 62 9.28 12.34 11.39
CA HIS A 62 9.88 11.85 12.63
C HIS A 62 10.15 12.99 13.63
N GLU A 63 10.70 14.11 13.16
CA GLU A 63 10.92 15.31 13.97
C GLU A 63 9.60 15.88 14.52
N LEU A 64 8.53 15.87 13.70
CA LEU A 64 7.19 16.27 14.15
C LEU A 64 6.64 15.33 15.23
N ALA A 65 6.84 14.02 15.11
CA ALA A 65 6.47 13.06 16.14
C ALA A 65 7.22 13.33 17.46
N GLN A 66 8.53 13.57 17.41
CA GLN A 66 9.30 13.96 18.61
C GLN A 66 8.77 15.24 19.24
N ALA A 67 8.47 16.25 18.40
CA ALA A 67 7.96 17.52 18.88
C ALA A 67 6.60 17.34 19.57
N ALA A 68 5.72 16.49 19.04
CA ALA A 68 4.44 16.17 19.66
C ALA A 68 4.62 15.53 21.04
N ILE A 69 5.55 14.58 21.18
CA ILE A 69 5.89 13.95 22.47
C ILE A 69 6.43 15.00 23.45
N ALA A 70 7.38 15.82 23.02
CA ALA A 70 8.04 16.82 23.87
C ALA A 70 7.09 17.92 24.39
N HIS A 71 6.04 18.25 23.63
CA HIS A 71 5.06 19.26 24.03
C HIS A 71 3.85 18.69 24.78
N SER A 72 3.77 17.35 24.90
CA SER A 72 2.65 16.70 25.58
C SER A 72 2.61 17.10 27.06
N PRO A 73 1.45 17.53 27.59
CA PRO A 73 1.33 17.97 28.98
C PRO A 73 1.45 16.83 29.99
N THR A 74 1.10 15.62 29.57
CA THR A 74 1.29 14.38 30.34
C THR A 74 1.95 13.34 29.47
N PRO A 75 2.63 12.33 30.07
CA PRO A 75 2.98 11.12 29.36
C PRO A 75 1.73 10.51 28.70
N ASP A 76 1.92 9.87 27.55
CA ASP A 76 0.92 9.02 26.89
C ASP A 76 -0.38 9.71 26.41
N ASP A 77 -0.44 11.05 26.35
CA ASP A 77 -1.59 11.79 25.81
C ASP A 77 -1.63 11.77 24.27
N THR A 78 -2.09 10.64 23.74
CA THR A 78 -2.22 10.40 22.30
C THR A 78 -3.16 11.42 21.64
N ALA A 79 -4.18 11.89 22.35
CA ALA A 79 -5.14 12.86 21.82
C ALA A 79 -4.47 14.22 21.62
N PHE A 80 -3.73 14.71 22.61
CA PHE A 80 -2.94 15.94 22.49
C PHE A 80 -1.91 15.81 21.36
N MET A 81 -1.13 14.74 21.33
CA MET A 81 -0.09 14.53 20.30
C MET A 81 -0.71 14.54 18.90
N THR A 82 -1.85 13.87 18.71
CA THR A 82 -2.59 13.86 17.44
C THR A 82 -3.01 15.26 17.01
N GLN A 83 -3.56 16.06 17.92
CA GLN A 83 -3.96 17.44 17.63
C GLN A 83 -2.75 18.34 17.34
N TYR A 84 -1.65 18.17 18.07
CA TYR A 84 -0.40 18.89 17.84
C TYR A 84 0.15 18.62 16.43
N ILE A 85 0.17 17.34 16.02
CA ILE A 85 0.59 16.88 14.69
C ILE A 85 -0.30 17.53 13.62
N LEU A 86 -1.62 17.39 13.73
CA LEU A 86 -2.57 17.93 12.77
C LEU A 86 -2.42 19.44 12.60
N LYS A 87 -2.29 20.18 13.71
CA LYS A 87 -2.08 21.64 13.70
C LYS A 87 -0.79 22.04 12.98
N ASN A 88 0.31 21.34 13.25
CA ASN A 88 1.59 21.61 12.60
C ASN A 88 1.53 21.29 11.11
N LEU A 89 0.98 20.13 10.72
CA LEU A 89 0.82 19.77 9.30
C LEU A 89 -0.03 20.80 8.55
N THR A 90 -1.15 21.24 9.14
CA THR A 90 -2.02 22.27 8.57
C THR A 90 -1.31 23.62 8.40
N SER A 91 -0.36 23.93 9.29
CA SER A 91 0.43 25.17 9.22
C SER A 91 1.57 25.08 8.21
N THR A 92 2.19 23.90 8.08
CA THR A 92 3.35 23.64 7.21
C THR A 92 2.95 23.46 5.75
N TYR A 93 1.84 22.76 5.50
CA TYR A 93 1.42 22.39 4.15
C TYR A 93 0.12 23.09 3.76
N PRO A 94 0.13 23.93 2.70
CA PRO A 94 -1.08 24.52 2.17
C PRO A 94 -2.09 23.47 1.72
N SER A 95 -3.39 23.76 1.85
CA SER A 95 -4.47 22.88 1.40
C SER A 95 -4.50 22.64 -0.12
N THR A 96 -3.77 23.46 -0.89
CA THR A 96 -3.55 23.27 -2.33
C THR A 96 -2.47 22.23 -2.65
N GLN A 97 -1.69 21.80 -1.66
CA GLN A 97 -0.62 20.82 -1.81
C GLN A 97 -1.02 19.44 -1.28
N ILE A 98 -1.68 19.39 -0.12
CA ILE A 98 -2.25 18.17 0.47
C ILE A 98 -3.61 18.48 1.11
N ALA A 99 -4.52 17.51 1.04
CA ALA A 99 -5.73 17.51 1.84
C ALA A 99 -5.48 16.72 3.12
N LEU A 100 -5.85 17.32 4.25
CA LEU A 100 -5.82 16.71 5.57
C LEU A 100 -7.26 16.49 6.05
N ASN A 101 -7.47 15.40 6.77
CA ASN A 101 -8.69 15.16 7.54
C ASN A 101 -8.58 15.89 8.87
N SER A 102 -9.45 16.87 9.10
CA SER A 102 -9.50 17.62 10.36
C SER A 102 -10.54 17.10 11.33
N ASP A 103 -11.32 16.07 10.97
CA ASP A 103 -12.35 15.50 11.83
C ASP A 103 -11.73 14.48 12.80
N SER A 104 -11.32 14.95 13.97
CA SER A 104 -10.72 14.10 15.00
C SER A 104 -11.70 13.11 15.64
N SER A 105 -12.98 13.10 15.24
CA SER A 105 -13.96 12.10 15.71
C SER A 105 -13.93 10.81 14.89
N GLU A 106 -13.31 10.81 13.71
CA GLU A 106 -13.25 9.66 12.79
C GLU A 106 -12.17 8.64 13.16
N TRP A 107 -12.18 8.19 14.41
CA TRP A 107 -11.43 7.01 14.83
C TRP A 107 -12.18 5.74 14.44
N LEU A 108 -11.45 4.80 13.85
CA LEU A 108 -11.99 3.53 13.34
C LEU A 108 -11.21 2.38 13.96
N PHE A 109 -11.86 1.25 14.22
CA PHE A 109 -11.11 0.02 14.44
C PHE A 109 -10.42 -0.41 13.15
N ASN A 110 -9.22 -0.94 13.27
CA ASN A 110 -8.49 -1.57 12.18
C ASN A 110 -8.00 -2.95 12.62
N ASN A 111 -8.37 -3.97 11.82
CA ASN A 111 -7.95 -5.35 11.98
C ASN A 111 -7.19 -5.78 10.73
N ALA A 112 -5.91 -6.13 10.88
CA ALA A 112 -5.06 -6.53 9.77
C ALA A 112 -3.88 -7.39 10.26
N GLY A 113 -3.61 -8.50 9.56
CA GLY A 113 -2.51 -9.40 9.87
C GLY A 113 -2.60 -10.05 11.25
N GLY A 114 -3.80 -10.19 11.81
CA GLY A 114 -4.05 -10.66 13.17
C GLY A 114 -3.93 -9.59 14.26
N ALA A 115 -3.43 -8.39 13.92
CA ALA A 115 -3.38 -7.27 14.84
C ALA A 115 -4.70 -6.48 14.84
N MET A 116 -5.02 -5.86 15.97
CA MET A 116 -6.20 -5.02 16.17
C MET A 116 -5.81 -3.73 16.89
N GLY A 117 -6.24 -2.60 16.33
CA GLY A 117 -6.02 -1.29 16.93
C GLY A 117 -7.09 -0.27 16.55
N ALA A 118 -6.92 0.94 17.05
CA ALA A 118 -7.62 2.12 16.62
C ALA A 118 -6.76 2.88 15.60
N MET A 119 -7.40 3.37 14.56
CA MET A 119 -6.79 4.10 13.46
C MET A 119 -7.49 5.45 13.27
N TYR A 120 -6.71 6.51 13.07
CA TYR A 120 -7.18 7.80 12.61
C TYR A 120 -6.42 8.23 11.37
N ILE A 121 -7.15 8.45 10.26
CA ILE A 121 -6.55 8.84 8.99
C ILE A 121 -6.40 10.36 8.96
N ILE A 122 -5.16 10.86 9.00
CA ILE A 122 -4.83 12.28 8.87
C ILE A 122 -4.74 12.67 7.39
N HIS A 123 -4.12 11.82 6.57
CA HIS A 123 -3.96 12.00 5.13
C HIS A 123 -3.99 10.66 4.41
N ALA A 124 -4.63 10.61 3.23
CA ALA A 124 -4.49 9.50 2.31
C ALA A 124 -4.51 10.01 0.86
N SER A 125 -3.54 9.55 0.06
CA SER A 125 -3.43 9.76 -1.39
C SER A 125 -3.13 8.42 -2.06
N ILE A 126 -2.94 8.39 -3.38
CA ILE A 126 -2.49 7.18 -4.09
C ILE A 126 -1.05 6.82 -3.66
N THR A 127 -0.23 7.81 -3.32
CA THR A 127 1.21 7.58 -3.07
C THR A 127 1.66 7.67 -1.63
N GLU A 128 0.88 8.32 -0.76
CA GLU A 128 1.21 8.50 0.66
C GLU A 128 -0.01 8.40 1.55
N TYR A 129 0.14 7.86 2.75
CA TYR A 129 -0.78 8.12 3.85
C TYR A 129 -0.04 8.55 5.10
N LEU A 130 -0.77 9.23 5.98
CA LEU A 130 -0.35 9.52 7.33
C LEU A 130 -1.52 9.21 8.26
N ILE A 131 -1.31 8.29 9.21
CA ILE A 131 -2.33 7.87 10.16
C ILE A 131 -1.76 7.86 11.58
N ILE A 132 -2.64 7.91 12.57
CA ILE A 132 -2.33 7.43 13.91
C ILE A 132 -2.86 6.01 14.01
N PHE A 133 -2.01 5.07 14.41
CA PHE A 133 -2.41 3.70 14.67
C PHE A 133 -1.86 3.23 16.01
N GLY A 134 -2.66 2.48 16.76
CA GLY A 134 -2.23 1.91 18.02
C GLY A 134 -3.35 1.28 18.82
N THR A 135 -3.05 0.90 20.05
CA THR A 135 -4.01 0.31 20.97
C THR A 135 -3.59 0.55 22.41
N PRO A 136 -4.54 0.86 23.31
CA PRO A 136 -4.25 0.94 24.74
C PRO A 136 -4.00 -0.45 25.37
N LEU A 137 -4.37 -1.54 24.69
CA LEU A 137 -4.38 -2.90 25.26
C LEU A 137 -3.15 -3.74 24.90
N GLY A 138 -2.52 -3.43 23.77
CA GLY A 138 -1.50 -4.27 23.15
C GLY A 138 -2.06 -5.12 21.99
N THR A 139 -1.24 -5.36 20.97
CA THR A 139 -1.59 -6.22 19.82
C THR A 139 -0.34 -6.70 19.11
N GLU A 140 -0.40 -7.84 18.42
CA GLU A 140 0.70 -8.37 17.61
C GLU A 140 0.17 -9.06 16.35
N GLY A 141 1.01 -9.13 15.33
CA GLY A 141 0.61 -9.72 14.07
C GLY A 141 1.69 -9.71 13.01
N HIS A 142 1.27 -10.13 11.82
CA HIS A 142 2.03 -10.06 10.60
C HIS A 142 2.06 -8.61 10.11
N SER A 143 3.24 -8.08 9.75
CA SER A 143 3.37 -6.68 9.30
C SER A 143 2.71 -6.39 7.94
N GLY A 144 2.48 -7.43 7.14
CA GLY A 144 2.10 -7.31 5.74
C GLY A 144 3.32 -7.25 4.83
N ILE A 145 3.10 -7.49 3.53
CA ILE A 145 4.11 -7.31 2.47
C ILE A 145 3.62 -6.17 1.60
N HIS A 146 4.15 -4.98 1.83
CA HIS A 146 3.61 -3.77 1.23
C HIS A 146 4.38 -3.29 0.01
N ALA A 147 3.67 -2.67 -0.93
CA ALA A 147 4.24 -1.97 -2.08
C ALA A 147 4.70 -0.54 -1.74
N ALA A 148 4.96 -0.28 -0.45
CA ALA A 148 5.36 1.00 0.11
C ALA A 148 6.37 0.79 1.25
N ASP A 149 7.18 1.81 1.52
CA ASP A 149 7.90 1.93 2.78
C ASP A 149 6.96 2.46 3.84
N ASP A 150 7.09 1.96 5.06
CA ASP A 150 6.26 2.34 6.20
C ASP A 150 7.12 2.70 7.42
N TYR A 151 6.81 3.82 8.06
CA TYR A 151 7.57 4.43 9.13
C TYR A 151 6.66 4.60 10.35
N PHE A 152 6.82 3.73 11.33
CA PHE A 152 6.12 3.80 12.61
C PHE A 152 6.90 4.72 13.55
N ASN A 153 6.51 5.99 13.63
CA ASN A 153 7.08 6.93 14.59
C ASN A 153 6.37 6.75 15.93
N ILE A 154 7.02 6.10 16.89
CA ILE A 154 6.39 5.69 18.14
C ILE A 154 6.13 6.92 19.01
N LEU A 155 4.86 7.22 19.26
CA LEU A 155 4.42 8.35 20.08
C LEU A 155 4.33 7.96 21.55
N VAL A 156 3.78 6.78 21.81
CA VAL A 156 3.44 6.28 23.14
C VAL A 156 3.83 4.81 23.21
N GLY A 157 4.33 4.37 24.38
CA GLY A 157 4.67 2.97 24.63
C GLY A 157 5.87 2.46 23.84
N GLU A 158 5.83 1.18 23.47
CA GLU A 158 6.87 0.52 22.69
C GLU A 158 6.29 -0.37 21.58
N GLN A 159 6.94 -0.37 20.42
CA GLN A 159 6.75 -1.38 19.39
C GLN A 159 7.92 -2.36 19.39
N TRP A 160 7.63 -3.64 19.33
CA TRP A 160 8.62 -4.70 19.16
C TRP A 160 8.49 -5.33 17.79
N ALA A 161 9.60 -5.79 17.21
CA ALA A 161 9.58 -6.49 15.95
C ALA A 161 10.69 -7.55 15.87
N PHE A 162 10.52 -8.53 15.01
CA PHE A 162 11.63 -9.38 14.56
C PHE A 162 11.28 -10.01 13.20
N ASP A 163 12.30 -10.50 12.51
CA ASP A 163 12.17 -11.24 11.26
C ASP A 163 13.20 -12.37 11.16
N PRO A 164 12.78 -13.61 10.85
CA PRO A 164 13.72 -14.70 10.60
C PRO A 164 14.64 -14.41 9.40
N PRO A 165 15.91 -14.84 9.44
CA PRO A 165 16.52 -15.73 10.43
C PRO A 165 17.03 -15.03 11.69
N ASN A 166 16.87 -13.70 11.83
CA ASN A 166 17.26 -12.99 13.04
C ASN A 166 16.25 -13.24 14.16
N LEU A 167 16.63 -14.08 15.12
CA LEU A 167 15.77 -14.47 16.26
C LEU A 167 15.87 -13.48 17.44
N LYS A 168 16.48 -12.31 17.24
CA LYS A 168 16.55 -11.25 18.26
C LYS A 168 15.45 -10.24 18.05
N MET A 169 14.78 -9.90 19.14
CA MET A 169 13.78 -8.84 19.17
C MET A 169 14.43 -7.46 19.03
N GLU A 170 13.89 -6.67 18.11
CA GLU A 170 14.11 -5.24 17.96
C GLU A 170 13.07 -4.50 18.82
N ARG A 171 13.52 -3.48 19.56
CA ARG A 171 12.66 -2.68 20.46
C ARG A 171 12.72 -1.21 20.07
N TYR A 172 11.54 -0.64 19.84
CA TYR A 172 11.33 0.73 19.40
C TYR A 172 10.49 1.47 20.45
N PRO A 173 11.11 2.19 21.41
CA PRO A 173 10.37 2.96 22.42
C PRO A 173 9.81 4.28 21.85
N ALA A 174 8.94 4.95 22.61
CA ALA A 174 8.50 6.31 22.30
C ALA A 174 9.68 7.23 21.94
N GLY A 175 9.51 7.97 20.86
CA GLY A 175 10.57 8.80 20.29
C GLY A 175 11.50 8.06 19.31
N SER A 176 11.29 6.78 19.03
CA SER A 176 12.01 6.07 17.96
C SER A 176 11.17 5.92 16.69
N VAL A 177 11.79 5.42 15.62
CA VAL A 177 11.10 5.07 14.37
C VAL A 177 11.46 3.64 13.97
N HIS A 178 10.44 2.81 13.77
CA HIS A 178 10.58 1.52 13.10
C HIS A 178 10.28 1.69 11.61
N HIS A 179 11.30 1.50 10.77
CA HIS A 179 11.18 1.56 9.32
C HIS A 179 11.00 0.16 8.74
N LEU A 180 9.78 -0.15 8.33
CA LEU A 180 9.45 -1.36 7.57
C LEU A 180 9.61 -1.07 6.08
N ARG A 181 10.62 -1.68 5.46
CA ARG A 181 10.93 -1.41 4.05
C ARG A 181 9.93 -2.10 3.13
N ARG A 182 9.71 -1.49 1.97
CA ARG A 182 8.91 -2.09 0.89
C ARG A 182 9.29 -3.55 0.64
N GLY A 183 8.28 -4.42 0.60
CA GLY A 183 8.43 -5.84 0.32
C GLY A 183 9.05 -6.66 1.46
N GLN A 184 9.42 -6.05 2.59
CA GLN A 184 9.85 -6.78 3.77
C GLN A 184 8.65 -7.20 4.62
N VAL A 185 8.89 -8.23 5.43
CA VAL A 185 7.91 -8.79 6.35
C VAL A 185 8.56 -8.94 7.72
N LYS A 186 7.83 -8.58 8.77
CA LYS A 186 8.20 -8.84 10.16
C LYS A 186 6.98 -9.36 10.92
N GLN A 187 7.22 -10.05 12.03
CA GLN A 187 6.24 -10.01 13.11
C GLN A 187 6.46 -8.70 13.85
N TYR A 188 5.37 -8.02 14.18
CA TYR A 188 5.42 -6.83 15.02
C TYR A 188 4.44 -6.94 16.17
N LYS A 189 4.68 -6.16 17.22
CA LYS A 189 3.84 -6.05 18.41
C LYS A 189 3.81 -4.61 18.88
N MET A 190 2.62 -4.01 18.96
CA MET A 190 2.38 -2.84 19.80
C MET A 190 2.23 -3.37 21.22
N HIS A 191 3.23 -3.17 22.08
CA HIS A 191 3.39 -3.99 23.30
C HIS A 191 2.26 -3.83 24.31
N GLU A 192 2.30 -2.75 25.09
CA GLU A 192 1.30 -2.39 26.10
C GLU A 192 1.10 -0.89 25.99
N GLY A 193 -0.12 -0.44 25.69
CA GLY A 193 -0.43 0.97 25.50
C GLY A 193 0.49 1.66 24.49
N CYS A 194 0.42 1.29 23.21
CA CYS A 194 1.32 1.81 22.19
C CYS A 194 0.57 2.47 21.03
N PHE A 195 1.00 3.66 20.65
CA PHE A 195 0.49 4.43 19.51
C PHE A 195 1.65 4.99 18.69
N ALA A 196 1.49 5.01 17.37
CA ALA A 196 2.47 5.53 16.44
C ALA A 196 1.82 6.50 15.44
N LEU A 197 2.58 7.51 15.05
CA LEU A 197 2.35 8.25 13.80
C LEU A 197 2.96 7.43 12.67
N GLU A 198 2.10 6.75 11.93
CA GLU A 198 2.47 5.86 10.85
C GLU A 198 2.43 6.61 9.52
N TYR A 199 3.58 6.69 8.88
CA TYR A 199 3.75 7.32 7.57
C TYR A 199 4.15 6.26 6.56
N ALA A 200 3.35 6.09 5.51
CA ALA A 200 3.73 5.24 4.38
C ALA A 200 3.89 6.03 3.09
N ARG A 201 4.84 5.61 2.26
CA ARG A 201 5.10 6.15 0.92
C ARG A 201 5.37 5.04 -0.10
N GLY A 202 4.60 5.01 -1.17
CA GLY A 202 4.64 3.95 -2.19
C GLY A 202 3.33 3.85 -2.94
N TRP A 203 2.80 2.66 -3.16
CA TRP A 203 1.48 2.48 -3.78
C TRP A 203 0.43 2.11 -2.72
N ILE A 204 -0.20 3.13 -2.14
CA ILE A 204 -1.14 2.97 -1.00
C ILE A 204 -2.36 2.11 -1.34
N PRO A 205 -3.02 2.23 -2.51
CA PRO A 205 -4.16 1.37 -2.82
C PRO A 205 -3.85 -0.13 -2.81
N LEU A 206 -2.58 -0.52 -3.02
CA LEU A 206 -2.16 -1.91 -2.97
C LEU A 206 -2.00 -2.45 -1.54
N MET A 207 -1.97 -1.57 -0.53
CA MET A 207 -1.94 -1.95 0.89
C MET A 207 -3.35 -2.22 1.44
N VAL A 208 -4.37 -1.57 0.87
CA VAL A 208 -5.77 -1.64 1.34
C VAL A 208 -6.31 -3.08 1.45
N PRO A 209 -6.07 -4.01 0.51
CA PRO A 209 -6.56 -5.38 0.65
C PRO A 209 -6.07 -6.07 1.93
N PHE A 210 -4.80 -5.84 2.32
CA PHE A 210 -4.26 -6.37 3.58
C PHE A 210 -4.92 -5.69 4.79
N GLY A 211 -5.02 -4.35 4.76
CA GLY A 211 -5.61 -3.55 5.84
C GLY A 211 -7.09 -3.79 6.10
N LEU A 212 -7.79 -4.49 5.20
CA LEU A 212 -9.23 -4.82 5.31
C LEU A 212 -9.52 -6.32 5.33
N ALA A 213 -8.52 -7.18 5.10
CA ALA A 213 -8.74 -8.62 4.97
C ALA A 213 -9.41 -9.20 6.23
N ASP A 214 -8.87 -8.93 7.42
CA ASP A 214 -9.41 -9.47 8.66
C ASP A 214 -10.77 -8.85 9.03
N ALA A 215 -11.06 -7.63 8.61
CA ALA A 215 -12.39 -7.05 8.75
C ALA A 215 -13.44 -7.87 7.98
N VAL A 216 -13.09 -8.35 6.77
CA VAL A 216 -13.99 -9.08 5.88
C VAL A 216 -14.02 -10.58 6.16
N THR A 217 -12.88 -11.19 6.53
CA THR A 217 -12.75 -12.66 6.61
C THR A 217 -12.66 -13.20 8.03
N SER A 218 -12.38 -12.34 9.03
CA SER A 218 -12.22 -12.75 10.43
C SER A 218 -13.30 -12.16 11.33
N THR A 219 -13.32 -10.84 11.51
CA THR A 219 -14.23 -10.17 12.46
C THR A 219 -15.64 -10.00 11.90
N LEU A 220 -15.80 -9.97 10.58
CA LEU A 220 -17.05 -9.72 9.87
C LEU A 220 -17.71 -8.38 10.25
N ASP A 221 -16.91 -7.40 10.70
CA ASP A 221 -17.39 -6.06 11.03
C ASP A 221 -17.58 -5.22 9.75
N TYR A 222 -18.65 -5.52 9.02
CA TYR A 222 -18.99 -4.84 7.78
C TYR A 222 -19.31 -3.35 7.98
N LYS A 223 -19.71 -2.96 9.20
CA LYS A 223 -19.97 -1.56 9.52
C LYS A 223 -18.66 -0.78 9.55
N THR A 224 -17.68 -1.25 10.32
CA THR A 224 -16.34 -0.62 10.35
C THR A 224 -15.68 -0.69 8.99
N PHE A 225 -15.76 -1.83 8.29
CA PHE A 225 -15.26 -1.95 6.91
C PHE A 225 -15.83 -0.85 5.99
N TYR A 226 -17.15 -0.64 6.00
CA TYR A 226 -17.79 0.39 5.19
C TYR A 226 -17.26 1.78 5.51
N TYR A 227 -17.19 2.16 6.79
CA TYR A 227 -16.66 3.46 7.19
C TYR A 227 -15.20 3.64 6.78
N THR A 228 -14.36 2.61 6.95
CA THR A 228 -12.95 2.66 6.54
C THR A 228 -12.81 2.88 5.03
N VAL A 229 -13.60 2.19 4.21
CA VAL A 229 -13.60 2.39 2.75
C VAL A 229 -14.06 3.80 2.38
N VAL A 230 -15.13 4.30 3.00
CA VAL A 230 -15.67 5.64 2.72
C VAL A 230 -14.69 6.73 3.10
N VAL A 231 -14.12 6.68 4.32
CA VAL A 231 -13.16 7.68 4.81
C VAL A 231 -11.89 7.65 3.96
N THR A 232 -11.30 6.47 3.74
CA THR A 232 -10.09 6.33 2.91
C THR A 232 -10.33 6.82 1.49
N GLY A 233 -11.44 6.41 0.85
CA GLY A 233 -11.79 6.82 -0.50
C GLY A 233 -12.03 8.33 -0.59
N ARG A 234 -12.72 8.93 0.39
CA ARG A 234 -12.94 10.38 0.47
C ARG A 234 -11.62 11.14 0.55
N GLU A 235 -10.70 10.74 1.43
CA GLU A 235 -9.41 11.42 1.57
C GLU A 235 -8.53 11.29 0.32
N ILE A 236 -8.50 10.11 -0.31
CA ILE A 236 -7.81 9.91 -1.60
C ILE A 236 -8.42 10.83 -2.67
N LEU A 237 -9.74 10.88 -2.79
CA LEU A 237 -10.42 11.72 -3.78
C LEU A 237 -10.16 13.21 -3.53
N ARG A 238 -10.18 13.67 -2.27
CA ARG A 238 -9.84 15.06 -1.91
C ARG A 238 -8.44 15.44 -2.37
N ASN A 239 -7.46 14.55 -2.21
CA ASN A 239 -6.10 14.77 -2.69
C ASN A 239 -6.00 14.76 -4.23
N LEU A 240 -6.69 13.83 -4.90
CA LEU A 240 -6.72 13.81 -6.36
C LEU A 240 -7.34 15.08 -6.98
N LEU A 241 -8.37 15.67 -6.33
CA LEU A 241 -9.00 16.91 -6.80
C LEU A 241 -8.06 18.12 -6.77
N ILE A 242 -7.02 18.10 -5.94
CA ILE A 242 -5.95 19.11 -5.90
C ILE A 242 -4.68 18.65 -6.62
N LEU A 243 -4.77 17.59 -7.44
CA LEU A 243 -3.66 16.99 -8.19
C LEU A 243 -2.54 16.39 -7.32
N LYS A 244 -2.81 16.16 -6.03
CA LYS A 244 -1.95 15.34 -5.17
C LYS A 244 -2.22 13.88 -5.48
N ILE A 245 -1.22 13.24 -6.10
CA ILE A 245 -1.21 11.81 -6.40
C ILE A 245 -0.73 11.07 -5.16
#